data_AF-A0A1Q9N4F6-F1
#
_entry.id   AF-A0A1Q9N4F6-F1
#
_cell.length_a   1.000
_cell.length_b   1.000
_cell.length_c   1.000
_cell.angle_alpha   90.00
_cell.angle_beta   90.00
_cell.angle_gamma   90.00
#
_symmetry.space_group_name_H-M   'P 1'
#
loop_
_entity.id
_entity.type
_entity.pdbx_description
1 polymer ?
#
loop_
_entity_poly.entity_id
_entity_poly.type
_entity_poly.pdbx_seq_one_letter_code
_entity_poly.pdbx_strand_id
1 'polypeptide(L)'
;MTNQNSIQSGLRLNTDRLIRFVYKELHEEGAYLLPLRIFIGIGWLRAATEKLIETDWHDGTALIAFFEGKGEEGLLRFPFYEQIINDVFIPNASTISWIVIIAQLLIGFSIMTGTFTNLGLLGGLFLNLNFVLSGAVNPSAFYIVIQLVLFIGNNGAVLGIDSFISKYIPYSFLVAQKDYKRRFLKTEQLSFLFMGIAFFGGAAFSFQYIQDFSPNSVDDPAMLLFILGQLGGLVMFISFLRLQSPDKTPPEIEAPTDIAFVYGEIGKFIEWKVSDTNPDTYTIIVNGQVKKEGKWEAEDEIIYSLDNLSIGYHRIVLTVEDWYGNSNSDAVDVNVVDPLKSESSNVLYLLQYFRESLKEKLSNFESTLKTIEKQQLNLQDSMKNMDENTASAIAQKYGIEMEKLSERKLYVLNSITNINDLFSSIDHEQVKFNQEQETKKNVEIEE
;
A
#
# COMPACT_ATOMS: atom_id res chain seq x y z
N MET A 1 -22.39 27.81 29.20
CA MET A 1 -21.09 27.86 28.48
C MET A 1 -20.46 26.47 28.26
N THR A 2 -20.87 25.42 28.98
CA THR A 2 -20.32 24.06 28.86
C THR A 2 -20.74 23.29 27.58
N ASN A 3 -21.88 23.63 26.97
CA ASN A 3 -22.41 22.87 25.82
C ASN A 3 -21.81 23.29 24.47
N GLN A 4 -21.28 24.52 24.33
CA GLN A 4 -20.63 24.96 23.09
C GLN A 4 -19.23 24.37 22.95
N ASN A 5 -18.51 24.18 24.06
CA ASN A 5 -17.14 23.64 24.03
C ASN A 5 -17.11 22.13 23.75
N SER A 6 -18.12 21.37 24.21
CA SER A 6 -18.26 19.93 23.88
C SER A 6 -18.67 19.70 22.43
N ILE A 7 -19.55 20.56 21.89
CA ILE A 7 -19.95 20.51 20.48
C ILE A 7 -18.76 20.89 19.57
N GLN A 8 -18.00 21.93 19.92
CA GLN A 8 -16.82 22.33 19.14
C GLN A 8 -15.67 21.30 19.22
N SER A 9 -15.46 20.64 20.36
CA SER A 9 -14.45 19.59 20.48
C SER A 9 -14.85 18.32 19.69
N GLY A 10 -16.13 17.93 19.73
CA GLY A 10 -16.67 16.82 18.93
C GLY A 10 -16.60 17.08 17.42
N LEU A 11 -16.92 18.31 17.00
CA LEU A 11 -16.78 18.73 15.60
C LEU A 11 -15.32 18.68 15.13
N ARG A 12 -14.37 19.25 15.90
CA ARG A 12 -12.93 19.21 15.57
C ARG A 12 -12.40 17.78 15.44
N LEU A 13 -12.75 16.89 16.37
CA LEU A 13 -12.34 15.48 16.34
C LEU A 13 -12.85 14.74 15.09
N ASN A 14 -14.08 15.00 14.66
CA ASN A 14 -14.62 14.40 13.43
C ASN A 14 -13.96 14.98 12.17
N THR A 15 -13.68 16.28 12.14
CA THR A 15 -12.95 16.91 11.04
C THR A 15 -11.54 16.32 10.91
N ASP A 16 -10.81 16.15 12.02
CA ASP A 16 -9.46 15.58 12.01
C ASP A 16 -9.44 14.11 11.59
N ARG A 17 -10.50 13.35 11.90
CA ARG A 17 -10.66 11.97 11.41
C ARG A 17 -10.93 11.94 9.91
N LEU A 18 -11.83 12.79 9.42
CA LEU A 18 -12.17 12.87 8.01
C LEU A 18 -10.97 13.32 7.18
N ILE A 19 -10.24 14.35 7.61
CA ILE A 19 -9.04 14.84 6.93
C ILE A 19 -7.99 13.74 6.86
N ARG A 20 -7.71 13.02 7.96
CA ARG A 20 -6.76 11.90 7.94
C ARG A 20 -7.21 10.77 7.02
N PHE A 21 -8.50 10.46 6.98
CA PHE A 21 -9.06 9.47 6.07
C PHE A 21 -8.88 9.89 4.61
N VAL A 22 -9.29 11.10 4.24
CA VAL A 22 -9.16 11.62 2.88
C VAL A 22 -7.70 11.72 2.46
N TYR A 23 -6.83 12.22 3.35
CA TYR A 23 -5.39 12.28 3.11
C TYR A 23 -4.82 10.89 2.82
N LYS A 24 -5.15 9.88 3.64
CA LYS A 24 -4.73 8.50 3.39
C LYS A 24 -5.20 7.99 2.03
N GLU A 25 -6.49 8.13 1.72
CA GLU A 25 -7.07 7.64 0.46
C GLU A 25 -6.48 8.35 -0.78
N LEU A 26 -6.15 9.63 -0.68
CA LEU A 26 -5.51 10.38 -1.78
C LEU A 26 -4.03 10.01 -2.00
N HIS A 27 -3.38 9.33 -1.04
CA HIS A 27 -2.02 8.80 -1.19
C HIS A 27 -1.99 7.36 -1.71
N GLU A 28 -3.15 6.72 -1.86
CA GLU A 28 -3.23 5.39 -2.48
C GLU A 28 -2.79 5.46 -3.95
N GLU A 29 -2.12 4.41 -4.44
CA GLU A 29 -1.57 4.38 -5.81
C GLU A 29 -2.64 4.74 -6.85
N GLY A 30 -3.87 4.24 -6.73
CA GLY A 30 -4.95 4.49 -7.70
C GLY A 30 -5.59 5.88 -7.66
N ALA A 31 -5.20 6.79 -6.74
CA ALA A 31 -5.90 8.06 -6.52
C ALA A 31 -5.87 9.01 -7.73
N TYR A 32 -4.83 8.93 -8.56
CA TYR A 32 -4.71 9.77 -9.78
C TYR A 32 -5.80 9.46 -10.82
N LEU A 33 -6.48 8.31 -10.75
CA LEU A 33 -7.59 7.95 -11.64
C LEU A 33 -8.94 8.50 -11.17
N LEU A 34 -9.04 9.01 -9.95
CA LEU A 34 -10.29 9.53 -9.39
C LEU A 34 -10.90 10.66 -10.24
N PRO A 35 -10.14 11.65 -10.77
CA PRO A 35 -10.69 12.66 -11.65
C PRO A 35 -11.32 12.06 -12.92
N LEU A 36 -10.70 11.03 -13.51
CA LEU A 36 -11.25 10.34 -14.68
C LEU A 36 -12.54 9.59 -14.32
N ARG A 37 -12.61 8.97 -13.15
CA ARG A 37 -13.84 8.31 -12.64
C ARG A 37 -14.98 9.30 -12.51
N ILE A 38 -14.73 10.44 -11.86
CA ILE A 38 -15.71 11.51 -11.69
C ILE A 38 -16.16 12.04 -13.06
N PHE A 39 -15.20 12.27 -13.97
CA PHE A 39 -15.49 12.74 -15.32
C PHE A 39 -16.42 11.79 -16.09
N ILE A 40 -16.13 10.48 -16.10
CA ILE A 40 -16.99 9.48 -16.75
C ILE A 40 -18.36 9.39 -16.08
N GLY A 41 -18.40 9.36 -14.75
CA GLY A 41 -19.66 9.33 -14.00
C GLY A 41 -20.57 10.52 -14.32
N ILE A 42 -20.00 11.74 -14.34
CA ILE A 42 -20.72 12.95 -14.74
C ILE A 42 -21.18 12.88 -16.20
N GLY A 43 -20.34 12.38 -17.11
CA GLY A 43 -20.69 12.22 -18.53
C GLY A 43 -21.96 11.39 -18.72
N TRP A 44 -22.06 10.26 -18.01
CA TRP A 44 -23.24 9.41 -18.03
C TRP A 44 -24.47 10.06 -17.39
N LEU A 45 -24.31 10.71 -16.24
CA LEU A 45 -25.41 11.41 -15.57
C LEU A 45 -25.96 12.56 -16.44
N ARG A 46 -25.06 13.30 -17.09
CA ARG A 46 -25.42 14.35 -18.04
C ARG A 46 -26.20 13.76 -19.22
N ALA A 47 -25.69 12.70 -19.85
CA ALA A 47 -26.34 12.05 -20.99
C ALA A 47 -27.72 11.47 -20.65
N ALA A 48 -27.88 10.90 -19.45
CA ALA A 48 -29.18 10.44 -18.95
C ALA A 48 -30.15 11.60 -18.75
N THR A 49 -29.67 12.70 -18.16
CA THR A 49 -30.47 13.90 -17.88
C THR A 49 -30.94 14.57 -19.17
N GLU A 50 -30.06 14.69 -20.17
CA GLU A 50 -30.40 15.21 -21.50
C GLU A 50 -31.58 14.44 -22.10
N LYS A 51 -31.51 13.10 -22.13
CA LYS A 51 -32.57 12.23 -22.66
C LYS A 51 -33.83 12.20 -21.80
N LEU A 52 -33.71 12.45 -20.51
CA LEU A 52 -34.87 12.54 -19.62
C LEU A 52 -35.66 13.84 -19.90
N ILE A 53 -34.99 14.92 -20.28
CA ILE A 53 -35.61 16.22 -20.59
C ILE A 53 -36.19 16.24 -22.01
N GLU A 54 -35.50 15.63 -22.97
CA GLU A 54 -35.95 15.55 -24.37
C GLU A 54 -37.11 14.56 -24.53
N THR A 55 -38.31 15.06 -24.82
CA THR A 55 -39.53 14.23 -24.91
C THR A 55 -39.49 13.19 -26.02
N ASP A 56 -38.75 13.43 -27.09
CA ASP A 56 -38.63 12.53 -28.26
C ASP A 56 -37.89 11.23 -27.90
N TRP A 57 -37.20 11.19 -26.77
CA TRP A 57 -36.65 9.93 -26.24
C TRP A 57 -37.72 9.07 -25.58
N HIS A 58 -38.81 9.65 -25.07
CA HIS A 58 -39.79 8.92 -24.25
C HIS A 58 -40.68 8.01 -25.11
N ASP A 59 -41.00 8.44 -26.32
CA ASP A 59 -41.77 7.67 -27.31
C ASP A 59 -40.88 6.89 -28.30
N GLY A 60 -39.55 7.09 -28.23
CA GLY A 60 -38.57 6.41 -29.08
C GLY A 60 -38.32 7.08 -30.42
N THR A 61 -38.97 8.20 -30.72
CA THR A 61 -38.79 8.94 -31.98
C THR A 61 -37.33 9.32 -32.22
N ALA A 62 -36.64 9.86 -31.19
CA ALA A 62 -35.23 10.22 -31.28
C ALA A 62 -34.32 9.01 -31.56
N LEU A 63 -34.66 7.85 -31.00
CA LEU A 63 -33.88 6.63 -31.17
C LEU A 63 -34.04 6.03 -32.58
N ILE A 64 -35.26 6.06 -33.13
CA ILE A 64 -35.53 5.65 -34.51
C ILE A 64 -34.79 6.58 -35.48
N ALA A 65 -34.94 7.89 -35.31
CA ALA A 65 -34.26 8.88 -36.15
C ALA A 65 -32.72 8.73 -36.10
N PHE A 66 -32.17 8.39 -34.93
CA PHE A 66 -30.75 8.08 -34.78
C PHE A 66 -30.33 6.88 -35.64
N PHE A 67 -31.07 5.76 -35.61
CA PHE A 67 -30.73 4.58 -36.41
C PHE A 67 -30.88 4.82 -37.91
N GLU A 68 -31.96 5.49 -38.33
CA GLU A 68 -32.19 5.85 -39.74
C GLU A 68 -31.05 6.74 -40.27
N GLY A 69 -30.67 7.78 -39.54
CA GLY A 69 -29.56 8.65 -39.91
C GLY A 69 -28.23 7.90 -40.04
N LYS A 70 -27.96 6.93 -39.15
CA LYS A 70 -26.74 6.11 -39.24
C LYS A 70 -26.76 5.11 -40.40
N GLY A 71 -27.95 4.64 -40.77
CA GLY A 71 -28.16 3.87 -41.99
C GLY A 71 -27.86 4.69 -43.25
N GLU A 72 -28.38 5.92 -43.33
CA GLU A 72 -28.15 6.83 -44.47
C GLU A 72 -26.68 7.24 -44.61
N GLU A 73 -25.97 7.45 -43.50
CA GLU A 73 -24.52 7.70 -43.48
C GLU A 73 -23.68 6.46 -43.88
N GLY A 74 -24.30 5.28 -43.99
CA GLY A 74 -23.62 4.02 -44.30
C GLY A 74 -22.76 3.49 -43.14
N LEU A 75 -22.95 3.97 -41.91
CA LEU A 75 -22.12 3.61 -40.75
C LEU A 75 -22.59 2.34 -40.03
N LEU A 76 -23.72 1.74 -40.43
CA LEU A 76 -24.14 0.42 -39.95
C LEU A 76 -23.29 -0.68 -40.61
N ARG A 77 -22.08 -0.90 -40.08
CA ARG A 77 -21.08 -1.81 -40.71
C ARG A 77 -21.39 -3.30 -40.55
N PHE A 78 -22.21 -3.66 -39.56
CA PHE A 78 -22.38 -5.02 -39.10
C PHE A 78 -23.79 -5.57 -39.40
N PRO A 79 -23.95 -6.45 -40.41
CA PRO A 79 -25.29 -6.91 -40.83
C PRO A 79 -26.09 -7.60 -39.73
N PHE A 80 -25.42 -8.37 -38.86
CA PHE A 80 -26.09 -9.04 -37.73
C PHE A 80 -26.69 -8.02 -36.74
N TYR A 81 -26.06 -6.86 -36.59
CA TYR A 81 -26.47 -5.84 -35.64
C TYR A 81 -27.53 -4.93 -36.26
N GLU A 82 -27.42 -4.62 -37.55
CA GLU A 82 -28.48 -3.99 -38.33
C GLU A 82 -29.79 -4.81 -38.27
N GLN A 83 -29.68 -6.14 -38.37
CA GLN A 83 -30.84 -7.02 -38.17
C GLN A 83 -31.45 -6.88 -36.77
N ILE A 84 -30.64 -6.82 -35.70
CA ILE A 84 -31.13 -6.60 -34.33
C ILE A 84 -31.83 -5.23 -34.22
N ILE A 85 -31.28 -4.20 -34.86
CA ILE A 85 -31.90 -2.86 -34.89
C ILE A 85 -33.30 -2.95 -35.50
N ASN A 86 -33.42 -3.57 -36.68
CA ASN A 86 -34.68 -3.64 -37.42
C ASN A 86 -35.72 -4.57 -36.77
N ASP A 87 -35.28 -5.72 -36.24
CA ASP A 87 -36.19 -6.75 -35.71
C ASP A 87 -36.55 -6.51 -34.23
N VAL A 88 -35.68 -5.85 -33.47
CA VAL A 88 -35.82 -5.70 -32.01
C VAL A 88 -35.89 -4.23 -31.58
N PHE A 89 -34.94 -3.39 -31.99
CA PHE A 89 -34.87 -2.03 -31.43
C PHE A 89 -35.94 -1.11 -31.99
N ILE A 90 -36.10 -1.01 -33.30
CA ILE A 90 -37.10 -0.14 -33.95
C ILE A 90 -38.53 -0.51 -33.51
N PRO A 91 -38.96 -1.79 -33.52
CA PRO A 91 -40.31 -2.16 -33.09
C PRO A 91 -40.59 -1.86 -31.61
N ASN A 92 -39.55 -1.76 -30.77
CA ASN A 92 -39.66 -1.55 -29.33
C ASN A 92 -39.02 -0.22 -28.86
N ALA A 93 -38.87 0.76 -29.76
CA ALA A 93 -38.01 1.92 -29.56
C ALA A 93 -38.30 2.69 -28.26
N SER A 94 -39.57 2.95 -27.94
CA SER A 94 -39.94 3.62 -26.67
C SER A 94 -39.42 2.86 -25.44
N THR A 95 -39.59 1.54 -25.41
CA THR A 95 -39.14 0.72 -24.28
C THR A 95 -37.61 0.68 -24.20
N ILE A 96 -36.93 0.54 -25.34
CA ILE A 96 -35.46 0.53 -25.40
C ILE A 96 -34.90 1.89 -24.96
N SER A 97 -35.50 3.00 -25.38
CA SER A 97 -35.09 4.34 -24.93
C SER A 97 -35.18 4.49 -23.41
N TRP A 98 -36.25 4.03 -22.77
CA TRP A 98 -36.36 4.05 -21.31
C TRP A 98 -35.31 3.18 -20.62
N ILE A 99 -35.03 1.99 -21.17
CA ILE A 99 -33.94 1.13 -20.68
C ILE A 99 -32.60 1.86 -20.77
N VAL A 100 -32.32 2.54 -21.89
CA VAL A 100 -31.09 3.32 -22.08
C VAL A 100 -31.01 4.45 -21.06
N ILE A 101 -32.07 5.24 -20.85
CA ILE A 101 -32.09 6.34 -19.87
C ILE A 101 -31.78 5.83 -18.46
N ILE A 102 -32.48 4.77 -18.03
CA ILE A 102 -32.31 4.17 -16.70
C ILE A 102 -30.89 3.60 -16.54
N ALA A 103 -30.40 2.89 -17.56
CA ALA A 103 -29.05 2.35 -17.55
C ALA A 103 -27.99 3.46 -17.42
N GLN A 104 -28.10 4.55 -18.20
CA GLN A 104 -27.17 5.68 -18.13
C GLN A 104 -27.18 6.34 -16.75
N LEU A 105 -28.34 6.48 -16.13
CA LEU A 105 -28.46 7.05 -14.78
C LEU A 105 -27.77 6.16 -13.73
N LEU A 106 -28.03 4.85 -13.76
CA LEU A 106 -27.45 3.88 -12.83
C LEU A 106 -25.93 3.76 -12.99
N ILE A 107 -25.44 3.69 -14.24
CA ILE A 107 -24.02 3.65 -14.57
C ILE A 107 -23.33 4.92 -14.06
N GLY A 108 -23.89 6.09 -14.34
CA GLY A 108 -23.32 7.37 -13.91
C GLY A 108 -23.22 7.49 -12.39
N PHE A 109 -24.29 7.12 -11.67
CA PHE A 109 -24.29 7.15 -10.20
C PHE A 109 -23.29 6.15 -9.60
N SER A 110 -23.28 4.92 -10.14
CA SER A 110 -22.38 3.85 -9.71
C SER A 110 -20.90 4.25 -9.84
N ILE A 111 -20.51 4.77 -11.01
CA ILE A 111 -19.12 5.18 -11.28
C ILE A 111 -18.76 6.40 -10.44
N MET A 112 -19.60 7.44 -10.43
CA MET A 112 -19.29 8.71 -9.75
C MET A 112 -19.11 8.52 -8.24
N THR A 113 -20.04 7.83 -7.59
CA THR A 113 -20.03 7.64 -6.12
C THR A 113 -19.06 6.56 -5.66
N GLY A 114 -18.53 5.76 -6.58
CA GLY A 114 -17.71 4.61 -6.22
C GLY A 114 -18.54 3.45 -5.66
N THR A 115 -19.74 3.17 -6.19
CA THR A 115 -20.68 2.16 -5.68
C THR A 115 -21.00 1.12 -6.75
N PHE A 116 -20.59 -0.13 -6.57
CA PHE A 116 -20.56 -1.16 -7.61
C PHE A 116 -19.83 -0.67 -8.87
N THR A 117 -18.71 0.05 -8.71
CA THR A 117 -18.06 0.79 -9.79
C THR A 117 -17.69 -0.10 -10.97
N ASN A 118 -17.17 -1.29 -10.70
CA ASN A 118 -16.76 -2.21 -11.75
C ASN A 118 -17.96 -2.72 -12.56
N LEU A 119 -19.10 -2.96 -11.91
CA LEU A 119 -20.35 -3.27 -12.61
C LEU A 119 -20.84 -2.08 -13.46
N GLY A 120 -20.79 -0.85 -12.91
CA GLY A 120 -21.13 0.37 -13.64
C GLY A 120 -20.24 0.57 -14.88
N LEU A 121 -18.93 0.37 -14.74
CA LEU A 121 -17.97 0.44 -15.85
C LEU A 121 -18.25 -0.61 -16.93
N LEU A 122 -18.56 -1.86 -16.55
CA LEU A 122 -18.96 -2.90 -17.50
C LEU A 122 -20.27 -2.54 -18.23
N GLY A 123 -21.26 -2.01 -17.52
CA GLY A 123 -22.50 -1.51 -18.12
C GLY A 123 -22.24 -0.36 -19.10
N GLY A 124 -21.37 0.58 -18.74
CA GLY A 124 -20.95 1.66 -19.62
C GLY A 124 -20.18 1.16 -20.84
N LEU A 125 -19.33 0.14 -20.69
CA LEU A 125 -18.58 -0.47 -21.80
C LEU A 125 -19.54 -1.16 -22.76
N PHE A 126 -20.51 -1.91 -22.22
CA PHE A 126 -21.56 -2.53 -23.00
C PHE A 126 -22.36 -1.50 -23.80
N LEU A 127 -22.79 -0.40 -23.19
CA LEU A 127 -23.59 0.60 -23.89
C LEU A 127 -22.79 1.36 -24.96
N ASN A 128 -21.53 1.72 -24.68
CA ASN A 128 -20.65 2.31 -25.71
C ASN A 128 -20.38 1.34 -26.87
N LEU A 129 -20.22 0.04 -26.59
CA LEU A 129 -20.10 -0.97 -27.66
C LEU A 129 -21.35 -0.98 -28.55
N ASN A 130 -22.56 -0.92 -27.95
CA ASN A 130 -23.81 -0.83 -28.72
C ASN A 130 -23.87 0.46 -29.56
N PHE A 131 -23.42 1.60 -29.04
CA PHE A 131 -23.34 2.84 -29.84
C PHE A 131 -22.38 2.71 -31.02
N VAL A 132 -21.19 2.14 -30.82
CA VAL A 132 -20.23 1.91 -31.90
C VAL A 132 -20.82 0.96 -32.94
N LEU A 133 -21.42 -0.16 -32.52
CA LEU A 133 -22.10 -1.09 -33.43
C LEU A 133 -23.25 -0.44 -34.22
N SER A 134 -23.86 0.61 -33.66
CA SER A 134 -24.88 1.44 -34.31
C SER A 134 -24.30 2.58 -35.16
N GLY A 135 -22.99 2.65 -35.34
CA GLY A 135 -22.33 3.68 -36.15
C GLY A 135 -21.92 4.96 -35.40
N ALA A 136 -22.15 5.04 -34.09
CA ALA A 136 -21.76 6.20 -33.26
C ALA A 136 -20.43 5.97 -32.54
N VAL A 137 -19.34 6.27 -33.26
CA VAL A 137 -17.96 6.13 -32.78
C VAL A 137 -17.58 7.20 -31.76
N ASN A 138 -17.88 8.47 -32.02
CA ASN A 138 -17.53 9.58 -31.14
C ASN A 138 -18.73 10.03 -30.29
N PRO A 139 -18.58 10.25 -28.97
CA PRO A 139 -17.37 10.12 -28.15
C PRO A 139 -17.11 8.71 -27.59
N SER A 140 -17.87 7.67 -28.01
CA SER A 140 -17.80 6.30 -27.47
C SER A 140 -16.38 5.73 -27.39
N ALA A 141 -15.55 5.97 -28.41
CA ALA A 141 -14.14 5.55 -28.47
C ALA A 141 -13.37 5.98 -27.22
N PHE A 142 -13.47 7.26 -26.88
CA PHE A 142 -12.77 7.87 -25.75
C PHE A 142 -13.29 7.33 -24.41
N TYR A 143 -14.60 7.14 -24.28
CA TYR A 143 -15.20 6.58 -23.06
C TYR A 143 -14.82 5.11 -22.85
N ILE A 144 -14.72 4.30 -23.90
CA ILE A 144 -14.29 2.91 -23.79
C ILE A 144 -12.87 2.83 -23.22
N VAL A 145 -11.94 3.62 -23.77
CA VAL A 145 -10.54 3.60 -23.31
C VAL A 145 -10.43 3.99 -21.84
N ILE A 146 -11.07 5.09 -21.43
CA ILE A 146 -11.01 5.53 -20.02
C ILE A 146 -11.66 4.49 -19.10
N GLN A 147 -12.81 3.94 -19.47
CA GLN A 147 -13.50 2.96 -18.64
C GLN A 147 -12.70 1.66 -18.48
N LEU A 148 -12.00 1.20 -19.53
CA LEU A 148 -11.08 0.07 -19.42
C LEU A 148 -9.97 0.38 -18.41
N VAL A 149 -9.33 1.55 -18.51
CA VAL A 149 -8.29 2.00 -17.57
C VAL A 149 -8.82 2.05 -16.13
N LEU A 150 -10.01 2.60 -15.92
CA LEU A 150 -10.65 2.67 -14.60
C LEU A 150 -10.99 1.28 -14.04
N PHE A 151 -11.45 0.36 -14.90
CA PHE A 151 -11.83 -1.00 -14.52
C PHE A 151 -10.63 -1.79 -14.02
N ILE A 152 -9.51 -1.73 -14.75
CA ILE A 152 -8.27 -2.44 -14.39
C ILE A 152 -7.55 -1.74 -13.23
N GLY A 153 -7.60 -0.41 -13.22
CA GLY A 153 -7.05 0.40 -12.13
C GLY A 153 -7.84 0.28 -10.83
N ASN A 154 -8.96 -0.45 -10.84
CA ASN A 154 -9.76 -0.77 -9.66
C ASN A 154 -10.11 0.49 -8.84
N ASN A 155 -10.37 1.59 -9.54
CA ASN A 155 -10.42 2.92 -8.93
C ASN A 155 -11.65 3.15 -8.03
N GLY A 156 -12.68 2.30 -8.10
CA GLY A 156 -13.84 2.37 -7.21
C GLY A 156 -13.48 2.26 -5.72
N ALA A 157 -12.36 1.60 -5.38
CA ALA A 157 -11.94 1.41 -3.99
C ALA A 157 -11.35 2.68 -3.34
N VAL A 158 -10.92 3.67 -4.16
CA VAL A 158 -10.32 4.93 -3.68
C VAL A 158 -11.40 5.99 -3.54
N LEU A 159 -11.61 6.51 -2.33
CA LEU A 159 -12.67 7.49 -2.05
C LEU A 159 -14.03 7.08 -2.65
N GLY A 160 -14.35 5.79 -2.58
CA GLY A 160 -15.61 5.21 -3.05
C GLY A 160 -16.23 4.27 -2.02
N ILE A 161 -17.53 4.06 -2.15
CA ILE A 161 -18.30 3.17 -1.26
C ILE A 161 -17.86 1.70 -1.40
N ASP A 162 -17.29 1.31 -2.55
CA ASP A 162 -16.71 -0.01 -2.81
C ASP A 162 -15.60 -0.38 -1.81
N SER A 163 -14.89 0.60 -1.24
CA SER A 163 -13.92 0.40 -0.15
C SER A 163 -14.56 -0.27 1.09
N PHE A 164 -15.85 -0.02 1.32
CA PHE A 164 -16.63 -0.65 2.38
C PHE A 164 -17.32 -1.94 1.89
N ILE A 165 -17.93 -1.92 0.71
CA ILE A 165 -18.70 -3.05 0.17
C ILE A 165 -17.79 -4.26 -0.09
N SER A 166 -16.55 -4.03 -0.53
CA SER A 166 -15.56 -5.10 -0.80
C SER A 166 -15.26 -5.98 0.43
N LYS A 167 -15.57 -5.52 1.65
CA LYS A 167 -15.48 -6.38 2.85
C LYS A 167 -16.48 -7.55 2.82
N TYR A 168 -17.61 -7.38 2.15
CA TYR A 168 -18.71 -8.35 2.10
C TYR A 168 -18.85 -9.02 0.73
N ILE A 169 -18.41 -8.37 -0.35
CA ILE A 169 -18.53 -8.88 -1.72
C ILE A 169 -17.13 -9.11 -2.31
N PRO A 170 -16.70 -10.38 -2.48
CA PRO A 170 -15.35 -10.71 -2.94
C PRO A 170 -15.17 -10.71 -4.46
N TYR A 171 -16.20 -10.34 -5.23
CA TYR A 171 -16.17 -10.38 -6.70
C TYR A 171 -15.69 -9.06 -7.29
N SER A 172 -14.49 -9.06 -7.87
CA SER A 172 -13.86 -7.85 -8.43
C SER A 172 -14.62 -7.29 -9.64
N PHE A 173 -15.30 -8.14 -10.43
CA PHE A 173 -16.15 -7.69 -11.54
C PHE A 173 -17.35 -6.83 -11.11
N LEU A 174 -17.80 -6.98 -9.86
CA LEU A 174 -18.95 -6.23 -9.35
C LEU A 174 -18.52 -4.97 -8.57
N VAL A 175 -17.53 -5.12 -7.70
CA VAL A 175 -17.13 -4.13 -6.71
C VAL A 175 -15.62 -3.99 -6.74
N ALA A 176 -15.13 -2.76 -6.75
CA ALA A 176 -13.70 -2.50 -6.69
C ALA A 176 -13.13 -2.93 -5.32
N GLN A 177 -12.03 -3.69 -5.32
CA GLN A 177 -11.49 -4.35 -4.13
C GLN A 177 -10.38 -3.52 -3.47
N LYS A 178 -10.50 -3.14 -2.18
CA LYS A 178 -9.42 -2.39 -1.51
C LYS A 178 -8.10 -3.16 -1.47
N ASP A 179 -8.19 -4.46 -1.18
CA ASP A 179 -7.03 -5.35 -1.12
C ASP A 179 -6.92 -6.18 -2.41
N TYR A 180 -7.01 -5.53 -3.58
CA TYR A 180 -6.94 -6.21 -4.88
C TYR A 180 -5.69 -7.08 -5.03
N LYS A 181 -4.56 -6.65 -4.43
CA LYS A 181 -3.30 -7.39 -4.40
C LYS A 181 -3.38 -8.72 -3.63
N ARG A 182 -4.29 -8.85 -2.65
CA ARG A 182 -4.38 -10.00 -1.72
C ARG A 182 -5.57 -10.93 -1.98
N ARG A 183 -6.57 -10.49 -2.75
CA ARG A 183 -7.77 -11.29 -3.05
C ARG A 183 -7.80 -11.69 -4.50
N PHE A 184 -7.18 -12.83 -4.79
CA PHE A 184 -7.24 -13.43 -6.11
C PHE A 184 -8.09 -14.70 -6.14
N LEU A 185 -9.14 -14.67 -6.96
CA LEU A 185 -9.93 -15.85 -7.27
C LEU A 185 -9.45 -16.43 -8.60
N LYS A 186 -9.06 -17.71 -8.65
CA LYS A 186 -8.68 -18.41 -9.90
C LYS A 186 -9.74 -18.26 -11.00
N THR A 187 -11.01 -18.12 -10.62
CA THR A 187 -12.12 -17.85 -11.55
C THR A 187 -11.95 -16.52 -12.27
N GLU A 188 -11.48 -15.48 -11.58
CA GLU A 188 -11.25 -14.16 -12.17
C GLU A 188 -10.06 -14.17 -13.13
N GLN A 189 -9.00 -14.93 -12.83
CA GLN A 189 -7.90 -15.18 -13.77
C GLN A 189 -8.41 -15.66 -15.12
N LEU A 190 -9.19 -16.73 -15.09
CA LEU A 190 -9.71 -17.37 -16.28
C LEU A 190 -10.68 -16.43 -17.00
N SER A 191 -11.46 -15.64 -16.27
CA SER A 191 -12.28 -14.58 -16.87
C SER A 191 -11.46 -13.58 -17.68
N PHE A 192 -10.31 -13.11 -17.18
CA PHE A 192 -9.42 -12.23 -17.95
C PHE A 192 -8.89 -12.90 -19.22
N LEU A 193 -8.53 -14.18 -19.14
CA LEU A 193 -8.10 -14.94 -20.33
C LEU A 193 -9.23 -15.05 -21.37
N PHE A 194 -10.43 -15.44 -20.95
CA PHE A 194 -11.59 -15.56 -21.84
C PHE A 194 -12.01 -14.22 -22.42
N MET A 195 -11.95 -13.14 -21.64
CA MET A 195 -12.16 -11.78 -22.15
C MET A 195 -11.10 -11.43 -23.18
N GLY A 196 -9.81 -11.70 -22.92
CA GLY A 196 -8.74 -11.47 -23.88
C GLY A 196 -9.01 -12.17 -25.22
N ILE A 197 -9.41 -13.45 -25.18
CA ILE A 197 -9.82 -14.22 -26.37
C ILE A 197 -11.02 -13.56 -27.07
N ALA A 198 -12.04 -13.14 -26.32
CA ALA A 198 -13.22 -12.49 -26.88
C ALA A 198 -12.88 -11.14 -27.55
N PHE A 199 -12.01 -10.34 -26.94
CA PHE A 199 -11.54 -9.07 -27.50
C PHE A 199 -10.74 -9.28 -28.80
N PHE A 200 -9.80 -10.22 -28.82
CA PHE A 200 -9.03 -10.56 -30.03
C PHE A 200 -9.92 -11.17 -31.13
N GLY A 201 -10.85 -12.06 -30.75
CA GLY A 201 -11.82 -12.64 -31.67
C GLY A 201 -12.76 -11.59 -32.26
N GLY A 202 -13.25 -10.67 -31.43
CA GLY A 202 -14.02 -9.51 -31.84
C GLY A 202 -13.25 -8.61 -32.80
N ALA A 203 -11.97 -8.33 -32.52
CA ALA A 203 -11.12 -7.57 -33.43
C ALA A 203 -10.99 -8.26 -34.80
N ALA A 204 -10.63 -9.55 -34.81
CA ALA A 204 -10.50 -10.33 -36.04
C ALA A 204 -11.82 -10.36 -36.83
N PHE A 205 -12.95 -10.47 -36.12
CA PHE A 205 -14.27 -10.40 -36.72
C PHE A 205 -14.56 -9.01 -37.30
N SER A 206 -14.25 -7.92 -36.60
CA SER A 206 -14.46 -6.55 -37.09
C SER A 206 -13.59 -6.21 -38.30
N PHE A 207 -12.40 -6.79 -38.42
CA PHE A 207 -11.48 -6.54 -39.52
C PHE A 207 -12.12 -6.73 -40.90
N GLN A 208 -12.98 -7.72 -41.07
CA GLN A 208 -13.63 -8.00 -42.36
C GLN A 208 -14.66 -6.93 -42.79
N TYR A 209 -15.09 -6.06 -41.87
CA TYR A 209 -16.10 -5.02 -42.09
C TYR A 209 -15.50 -3.61 -42.19
N ILE A 210 -14.17 -3.48 -42.12
CA ILE A 210 -13.49 -2.19 -42.28
C ILE A 210 -13.64 -1.71 -43.72
N GLN A 211 -14.14 -0.48 -43.89
CA GLN A 211 -14.26 0.13 -45.21
C GLN A 211 -13.30 1.31 -45.41
N ASP A 212 -12.89 1.99 -44.34
CA ASP A 212 -11.91 3.06 -44.40
C ASP A 212 -10.58 2.67 -43.76
N PHE A 213 -9.49 2.79 -44.51
CA PHE A 213 -8.10 2.62 -44.06
C PHE A 213 -7.29 3.93 -44.15
N SER A 214 -7.97 5.06 -44.37
CA SER A 214 -7.37 6.38 -44.42
C SER A 214 -6.93 6.87 -43.02
N PRO A 215 -6.21 8.00 -42.93
CA PRO A 215 -5.90 8.62 -41.64
C PRO A 215 -7.13 8.97 -40.77
N ASN A 216 -8.32 9.13 -41.37
CA ASN A 216 -9.57 9.39 -40.65
C ASN A 216 -10.37 8.10 -40.36
N SER A 217 -9.78 6.93 -40.58
CA SER A 217 -10.42 5.62 -40.39
C SER A 217 -10.92 5.37 -38.97
N VAL A 218 -10.51 6.18 -37.98
CA VAL A 218 -11.02 6.11 -36.61
C VAL A 218 -12.53 6.39 -36.52
N ASP A 219 -13.13 7.05 -37.51
CA ASP A 219 -14.57 7.27 -37.59
C ASP A 219 -15.33 6.04 -38.16
N ASP A 220 -14.62 5.04 -38.71
CA ASP A 220 -15.21 3.77 -39.11
C ASP A 220 -15.42 2.88 -37.88
N PRO A 221 -16.67 2.46 -37.58
CA PRO A 221 -16.96 1.59 -36.43
C PRO A 221 -16.18 0.28 -36.40
N ALA A 222 -15.97 -0.34 -37.56
CA ALA A 222 -15.26 -1.61 -37.66
C ALA A 222 -13.76 -1.42 -37.42
N MET A 223 -13.18 -0.32 -37.92
CA MET A 223 -11.78 0.03 -37.63
C MET A 223 -11.60 0.31 -36.13
N LEU A 224 -12.51 1.06 -35.53
CA LEU A 224 -12.46 1.36 -34.10
C LEU A 224 -12.52 0.08 -33.26
N LEU A 225 -13.48 -0.82 -33.54
CA LEU A 225 -13.59 -2.09 -32.80
C LEU A 225 -12.40 -3.01 -33.04
N PHE A 226 -11.78 -2.97 -34.23
CA PHE A 226 -10.52 -3.67 -34.47
C PHE A 226 -9.42 -3.13 -33.54
N ILE A 227 -9.20 -1.82 -33.50
CA ILE A 227 -8.16 -1.19 -32.67
C ILE A 227 -8.42 -1.42 -31.17
N LEU A 228 -9.63 -1.12 -30.70
CA LEU A 228 -10.01 -1.30 -29.30
C LEU A 228 -10.04 -2.78 -28.90
N GLY A 229 -10.39 -3.66 -29.83
CA GLY A 229 -10.32 -5.11 -29.67
C GLY A 229 -8.90 -5.59 -29.40
N GLN A 230 -7.92 -5.12 -30.18
CA GLN A 230 -6.50 -5.43 -29.95
C GLN A 230 -5.99 -4.87 -28.62
N LEU A 231 -6.30 -3.61 -28.34
CA LEU A 231 -5.89 -2.94 -27.10
C LEU A 231 -6.50 -3.65 -25.87
N GLY A 232 -7.81 -3.86 -25.88
CA GLY A 232 -8.53 -4.56 -24.82
C GLY A 232 -8.03 -6.00 -24.65
N GLY A 233 -7.78 -6.72 -25.74
CA GLY A 233 -7.23 -8.07 -25.73
C GLY A 233 -5.86 -8.14 -25.04
N LEU A 234 -4.93 -7.26 -25.43
CA LEU A 234 -3.60 -7.17 -24.84
C LEU A 234 -3.68 -6.84 -23.35
N VAL A 235 -4.53 -5.88 -23.00
CA VAL A 235 -4.73 -5.45 -21.64
C VAL A 235 -5.29 -6.57 -20.75
N MET A 236 -6.29 -7.31 -21.23
CA MET A 236 -6.84 -8.48 -20.51
C MET A 236 -5.82 -9.61 -20.39
N PHE A 237 -5.00 -9.83 -21.43
CA PHE A 237 -3.91 -10.80 -21.40
C PHE A 237 -2.82 -10.43 -20.36
N ILE A 238 -2.43 -9.14 -20.31
CA ILE A 238 -1.52 -8.65 -19.27
C ILE A 238 -2.13 -8.84 -17.88
N SER A 239 -3.41 -8.53 -17.70
CA SER A 239 -4.10 -8.77 -16.42
C SER A 239 -4.08 -10.26 -16.04
N PHE A 240 -4.33 -11.16 -16.99
CA PHE A 240 -4.23 -12.61 -16.79
C PHE A 240 -2.82 -13.05 -16.33
N LEU A 241 -1.76 -12.49 -16.92
CA LEU A 241 -0.37 -12.82 -16.57
C LEU A 241 0.09 -12.20 -15.24
N ARG A 242 -0.34 -10.97 -14.94
CA ARG A 242 0.02 -10.27 -13.69
C ARG A 242 -0.65 -10.88 -12.48
N LEU A 243 -1.82 -11.46 -12.67
CA LEU A 243 -2.51 -12.18 -11.62
C LEU A 243 -1.90 -13.59 -11.50
N GLN A 244 -0.76 -13.68 -10.82
CA GLN A 244 -0.09 -14.96 -10.56
C GLN A 244 -0.88 -15.79 -9.52
N SER A 245 -0.67 -17.11 -9.55
CA SER A 245 -1.27 -17.99 -8.53
C SER A 245 -0.78 -17.55 -7.16
N PRO A 246 -1.67 -17.46 -6.14
CA PRO A 246 -1.29 -16.93 -4.84
C PRO A 246 -0.19 -17.83 -4.27
N ASP A 247 0.88 -17.20 -3.81
CA ASP A 247 1.82 -17.86 -2.93
C ASP A 247 1.04 -18.40 -1.75
N LYS A 248 1.33 -19.65 -1.36
CA LYS A 248 0.72 -20.31 -0.21
C LYS A 248 1.77 -20.70 0.83
N THR A 249 3.04 -20.50 0.53
CA THR A 249 4.11 -20.75 1.47
C THR A 249 4.24 -19.52 2.36
N PRO A 250 4.05 -19.65 3.69
CA PRO A 250 4.35 -18.55 4.60
C PRO A 250 5.85 -18.25 4.61
N PRO A 251 6.23 -17.02 5.00
CA PRO A 251 7.63 -16.67 5.21
C PRO A 251 8.36 -17.63 6.15
N GLU A 252 9.63 -17.91 5.83
CA GLU A 252 10.51 -18.67 6.72
C GLU A 252 11.23 -17.73 7.68
N ILE A 253 11.31 -18.14 8.95
CA ILE A 253 12.02 -17.42 10.02
C ILE A 253 13.07 -18.37 10.60
N GLU A 254 14.34 -17.97 10.55
CA GLU A 254 15.38 -18.61 11.34
C GLU A 254 15.32 -18.04 12.77
N ALA A 255 14.76 -18.83 13.69
CA ALA A 255 14.50 -18.41 15.06
C ALA A 255 15.79 -18.34 15.90
N PRO A 256 16.11 -17.19 16.50
CA PRO A 256 17.19 -17.07 17.47
C PRO A 256 16.81 -17.73 18.80
N THR A 257 17.81 -18.13 19.58
CA THR A 257 17.59 -18.76 20.89
C THR A 257 17.18 -17.75 21.96
N ASP A 258 16.46 -18.21 22.98
CA ASP A 258 16.15 -17.44 24.19
C ASP A 258 17.41 -16.82 24.82
N ILE A 259 17.25 -15.62 25.40
CA ILE A 259 18.37 -14.80 25.88
C ILE A 259 18.19 -14.49 27.37
N ALA A 260 19.25 -14.67 28.15
CA ALA A 260 19.33 -14.17 29.52
C ALA A 260 20.53 -13.23 29.67
N PHE A 261 20.31 -12.07 30.29
CA PHE A 261 21.38 -11.11 30.57
C PHE A 261 21.08 -10.30 31.83
N VAL A 262 22.11 -9.67 32.39
CA VAL A 262 21.95 -8.92 33.64
C VAL A 262 21.49 -7.49 33.35
N TYR A 263 20.60 -6.97 34.19
CA TYR A 263 20.10 -5.61 34.07
C TYR A 263 21.24 -4.58 34.00
N GLY A 264 21.18 -3.68 33.02
CA GLY A 264 22.22 -2.68 32.74
C GLY A 264 23.25 -3.09 31.69
N GLU A 265 23.23 -4.33 31.18
CA GLU A 265 24.02 -4.69 30.00
C GLU A 265 23.45 -4.06 28.73
N ILE A 266 24.17 -3.10 28.17
CA ILE A 266 23.91 -2.54 26.83
C ILE A 266 24.58 -3.34 25.71
N GLY A 267 24.06 -3.22 24.49
CA GLY A 267 24.55 -3.84 23.27
C GLY A 267 24.01 -5.25 23.03
N LYS A 268 22.84 -5.58 23.59
CA LYS A 268 22.17 -6.86 23.37
C LYS A 268 21.05 -6.69 22.36
N PHE A 269 20.95 -7.61 21.40
CA PHE A 269 19.98 -7.57 20.33
C PHE A 269 19.47 -8.97 20.00
N ILE A 270 18.25 -9.03 19.51
CA ILE A 270 17.71 -10.20 18.81
C ILE A 270 17.85 -9.94 17.31
N GLU A 271 18.26 -10.97 16.59
CA GLU A 271 18.44 -10.96 15.14
C GLU A 271 17.65 -12.14 14.56
N TRP A 272 16.64 -11.84 13.75
CA TRP A 272 15.91 -12.84 12.97
C TRP A 272 16.33 -12.76 11.52
N LYS A 273 16.62 -13.92 10.92
CA LYS A 273 16.78 -14.02 9.47
C LYS A 273 15.48 -14.47 8.87
N VAL A 274 14.98 -13.71 7.90
CA VAL A 274 13.70 -13.97 7.27
C VAL A 274 13.87 -14.14 5.77
N SER A 275 13.15 -15.09 5.19
CA SER A 275 13.22 -15.34 3.75
C SER A 275 11.85 -15.67 3.18
N ASP A 276 11.53 -15.05 2.06
CA ASP A 276 10.34 -15.30 1.24
C ASP A 276 10.58 -14.72 -0.16
N THR A 277 9.83 -15.21 -1.15
CA THR A 277 9.92 -14.70 -2.53
C THR A 277 9.09 -13.43 -2.75
N ASN A 278 8.20 -13.09 -1.83
CA ASN A 278 7.23 -11.99 -1.90
C ASN A 278 7.10 -11.22 -0.57
N PRO A 279 8.19 -10.67 0.00
CA PRO A 279 8.15 -10.02 1.31
C PRO A 279 7.26 -8.75 1.32
N ASP A 280 6.61 -8.44 2.46
CA ASP A 280 5.77 -7.23 2.61
C ASP A 280 6.03 -6.49 3.92
N THR A 281 5.52 -7.00 5.04
CA THR A 281 5.57 -6.29 6.33
C THR A 281 5.98 -7.18 7.49
N TYR A 282 6.56 -6.55 8.52
CA TYR A 282 6.84 -7.21 9.80
C TYR A 282 6.33 -6.37 10.97
N THR A 283 6.04 -7.03 12.08
CA THR A 283 5.63 -6.41 13.34
C THR A 283 6.36 -7.07 14.51
N ILE A 284 6.90 -6.26 15.41
CA ILE A 284 7.52 -6.71 16.65
C ILE A 284 6.64 -6.31 17.82
N ILE A 285 6.22 -7.30 18.59
CA ILE A 285 5.36 -7.17 19.76
C ILE A 285 6.17 -7.53 21.01
N VAL A 286 6.21 -6.63 21.99
CA VAL A 286 6.86 -6.88 23.29
C VAL A 286 5.79 -6.89 24.37
N ASN A 287 5.64 -8.01 25.07
CA ASN A 287 4.65 -8.20 26.14
C ASN A 287 3.22 -7.81 25.70
N GLY A 288 2.85 -8.12 24.45
CA GLY A 288 1.52 -7.84 23.89
C GLY A 288 1.32 -6.43 23.32
N GLN A 289 2.33 -5.55 23.35
CA GLN A 289 2.27 -4.24 22.70
C GLN A 289 3.16 -4.17 21.47
N VAL A 290 2.62 -3.63 20.37
CA VAL A 290 3.42 -3.34 19.17
C VAL A 290 4.47 -2.28 19.51
N LYS A 291 5.74 -2.60 19.23
CA LYS A 291 6.89 -1.69 19.42
C LYS A 291 7.53 -1.24 18.11
N LYS A 292 7.49 -2.08 17.08
CA LYS A 292 8.09 -1.77 15.78
C LYS A 292 7.24 -2.39 14.68
N GLU A 293 7.06 -1.66 13.59
CA GLU A 293 6.44 -2.11 12.35
C GLU A 293 7.30 -1.61 11.20
N GLY A 294 7.35 -2.36 10.10
CA GLY A 294 8.14 -1.97 8.93
C GLY A 294 7.89 -2.87 7.75
N LYS A 295 8.58 -2.57 6.64
CA LYS A 295 8.72 -3.46 5.50
C LYS A 295 10.03 -4.23 5.60
N TRP A 296 10.07 -5.41 5.00
CA TRP A 296 11.26 -6.25 4.91
C TRP A 296 11.46 -6.71 3.47
N GLU A 297 12.68 -7.10 3.13
CA GLU A 297 13.09 -7.64 1.83
C GLU A 297 13.58 -9.09 1.95
N ALA A 298 13.72 -9.79 0.82
CA ALA A 298 14.15 -11.18 0.85
C ALA A 298 15.59 -11.27 1.42
N GLU A 299 15.80 -12.19 2.37
CA GLU A 299 17.07 -12.36 3.09
C GLU A 299 17.43 -11.22 4.06
N ASP A 300 16.46 -10.39 4.46
CA ASP A 300 16.69 -9.37 5.49
C ASP A 300 17.01 -9.96 6.87
N GLU A 301 17.84 -9.22 7.61
CA GLU A 301 18.07 -9.41 9.04
C GLU A 301 17.24 -8.38 9.82
N ILE A 302 16.19 -8.85 10.51
CA ILE A 302 15.36 -8.00 11.36
C ILE A 302 16.00 -7.95 12.74
N ILE A 303 16.47 -6.76 13.14
CA ILE A 303 17.16 -6.53 14.42
C ILE A 303 16.29 -5.74 15.41
N TYR A 304 16.28 -6.20 16.66
CA TYR A 304 15.64 -5.53 17.79
C TYR A 304 16.60 -5.38 18.99
N SER A 305 16.82 -4.16 19.47
CA SER A 305 17.65 -3.87 20.65
C SER A 305 16.90 -4.17 21.96
N LEU A 306 17.63 -4.76 22.92
CA LEU A 306 17.14 -5.13 24.25
C LEU A 306 17.56 -4.14 25.35
N ASP A 307 18.21 -3.03 25.00
CA ASP A 307 18.92 -2.15 25.95
C ASP A 307 18.00 -1.49 27.00
N ASN A 308 16.70 -1.38 26.73
CA ASN A 308 15.74 -0.67 27.58
C ASN A 308 14.71 -1.60 28.24
N LEU A 309 15.00 -2.91 28.34
CA LEU A 309 14.12 -3.85 29.04
C LEU A 309 14.27 -3.73 30.57
N SER A 310 13.14 -3.81 31.27
CA SER A 310 13.10 -3.85 32.72
C SER A 310 13.55 -5.21 33.27
N ILE A 311 13.86 -5.28 34.56
CA ILE A 311 14.10 -6.56 35.24
C ILE A 311 12.86 -7.45 35.12
N GLY A 312 13.06 -8.73 34.77
CA GLY A 312 12.01 -9.73 34.67
C GLY A 312 11.96 -10.46 33.33
N TYR A 313 10.89 -11.22 33.13
CA TYR A 313 10.64 -11.96 31.90
C TYR A 313 9.92 -11.08 30.87
N HIS A 314 10.46 -11.06 29.67
CA HIS A 314 9.93 -10.37 28.51
C HIS A 314 9.73 -11.35 27.38
N ARG A 315 8.55 -11.35 26.78
CA ARG A 315 8.26 -12.15 25.59
C ARG A 315 8.22 -11.24 24.37
N ILE A 316 9.13 -11.47 23.43
CA ILE A 316 9.26 -10.67 22.21
C ILE A 316 8.85 -11.54 21.04
N VAL A 317 7.84 -11.11 20.30
CA VAL A 317 7.28 -11.84 19.17
C VAL A 317 7.53 -11.06 17.90
N LEU A 318 8.17 -11.69 16.93
CA LEU A 318 8.23 -11.22 15.54
C LEU A 318 7.10 -11.90 14.77
N THR A 319 6.33 -11.12 14.02
CA THR A 319 5.42 -11.61 12.99
C THR A 319 5.85 -11.02 11.66
N VAL A 320 6.06 -11.86 10.67
CA VAL A 320 6.29 -11.46 9.28
C VAL A 320 5.11 -11.87 8.43
N GLU A 321 4.77 -11.01 7.46
CA GLU A 321 3.70 -11.20 6.49
C GLU A 321 4.26 -10.95 5.08
N ASP A 322 3.92 -11.83 4.14
CA ASP A 322 4.23 -11.69 2.72
C ASP A 322 3.16 -10.83 2.01
N TRP A 323 3.39 -10.54 0.73
CA TRP A 323 2.46 -9.76 -0.10
C TRP A 323 1.12 -10.48 -0.30
N TYR A 324 1.09 -11.80 -0.19
CA TYR A 324 -0.12 -12.61 -0.33
C TYR A 324 -0.92 -12.75 0.98
N GLY A 325 -0.41 -12.22 2.09
CA GLY A 325 -1.01 -12.30 3.42
C GLY A 325 -0.72 -13.59 4.17
N ASN A 326 0.18 -14.45 3.68
CA ASN A 326 0.69 -15.55 4.48
C ASN A 326 1.63 -14.98 5.55
N SER A 327 1.53 -15.51 6.76
CA SER A 327 2.28 -15.00 7.89
C SER A 327 2.92 -16.12 8.69
N ASN A 328 4.08 -15.84 9.25
CA ASN A 328 4.74 -16.69 10.22
C ASN A 328 5.18 -15.84 11.42
N SER A 329 5.34 -16.48 12.58
CA SER A 329 5.75 -15.80 13.80
C SER A 329 6.75 -16.63 14.60
N ASP A 330 7.67 -15.93 15.24
CA ASP A 330 8.61 -16.49 16.20
C ASP A 330 8.56 -15.72 17.52
N ALA A 331 8.84 -16.40 18.64
CA ALA A 331 8.84 -15.81 19.97
C ALA A 331 10.12 -16.14 20.71
N VAL A 332 10.80 -15.08 21.17
CA VAL A 332 12.03 -15.17 21.97
C VAL A 332 11.70 -14.75 23.39
N ASP A 333 11.95 -15.64 24.34
CA ASP A 333 11.81 -15.34 25.76
C ASP A 333 13.14 -14.74 26.28
N VAL A 334 13.03 -13.54 26.84
CA VAL A 334 14.15 -12.76 27.35
C VAL A 334 14.04 -12.62 28.87
N ASN A 335 15.03 -13.13 29.60
CA ASN A 335 15.10 -13.01 31.05
C ASN A 335 16.16 -11.98 31.46
N VAL A 336 15.69 -10.84 31.97
CA VAL A 336 16.57 -9.79 32.50
C VAL A 336 16.75 -9.99 34.00
N VAL A 337 17.93 -10.47 34.37
CA VAL A 337 18.24 -10.89 35.74
C VAL A 337 18.62 -9.69 36.60
N ASP A 338 18.11 -9.66 37.82
CA ASP A 338 18.52 -8.71 38.85
C ASP A 338 19.93 -9.06 39.36
N PRO A 339 20.93 -8.18 39.21
CA PRO A 339 22.28 -8.43 39.71
C PRO A 339 22.34 -8.67 41.22
N LEU A 340 21.36 -8.20 41.98
CA LEU A 340 21.32 -8.33 43.44
C LEU A 340 20.70 -9.65 43.92
N LYS A 341 20.08 -10.44 43.03
CA LYS A 341 19.44 -11.73 43.35
C LYS A 341 20.17 -12.96 42.83
N SER A 342 21.20 -12.82 41.99
CA SER A 342 22.03 -13.99 41.65
C SER A 342 22.86 -14.38 42.88
N GLU A 343 22.49 -15.48 43.54
CA GLU A 343 23.21 -16.04 44.67
C GLU A 343 24.62 -16.54 44.24
N SER A 344 25.54 -15.60 44.05
CA SER A 344 26.97 -15.87 44.11
C SER A 344 27.72 -14.59 44.46
N SER A 345 28.25 -14.59 45.68
CA SER A 345 29.50 -13.93 46.07
C SER A 345 29.47 -12.41 46.24
N ASN A 346 29.68 -12.00 47.50
CA ASN A 346 30.26 -10.73 47.96
C ASN A 346 29.87 -9.51 47.11
N VAL A 347 28.90 -8.69 47.57
CA VAL A 347 28.42 -7.47 46.87
C VAL A 347 29.58 -6.61 46.35
N LEU A 348 30.71 -6.57 47.06
CA LEU A 348 31.94 -5.89 46.63
C LEU A 348 32.56 -6.49 45.34
N TYR A 349 32.54 -7.81 45.19
CA TYR A 349 32.98 -8.53 43.99
C TYR A 349 32.07 -8.24 42.80
N LEU A 350 30.75 -8.25 43.00
CA LEU A 350 29.79 -7.90 41.94
C LEU A 350 29.93 -6.44 41.50
N LEU A 351 30.04 -5.50 42.45
CA LEU A 351 30.30 -4.09 42.14
C LEU A 351 31.63 -3.92 41.38
N GLN A 352 32.69 -4.63 41.79
CA GLN A 352 33.97 -4.62 41.08
C GLN A 352 33.85 -5.20 39.67
N TYR A 353 33.14 -6.33 39.50
CA TYR A 353 32.91 -6.95 38.19
C TYR A 353 32.13 -6.02 37.25
N PHE A 354 31.02 -5.44 37.72
CA PHE A 354 30.25 -4.47 36.95
C PHE A 354 31.08 -3.25 36.57
N ARG A 355 31.90 -2.75 37.50
CA ARG A 355 32.80 -1.63 37.25
C ARG A 355 33.80 -1.95 36.13
N GLU A 356 34.46 -3.11 36.17
CA GLU A 356 35.42 -3.49 35.13
C GLU A 356 34.73 -3.72 33.78
N SER A 357 33.54 -4.33 33.75
CA SER A 357 32.73 -4.47 32.53
C SER A 357 32.33 -3.11 31.93
N LEU A 358 31.96 -2.13 32.76
CA LEU A 358 31.65 -0.78 32.27
C LEU A 358 32.89 -0.05 31.74
N LYS A 359 34.07 -0.25 32.34
CA LYS A 359 35.33 0.31 31.80
C LYS A 359 35.65 -0.24 30.42
N GLU A 360 35.48 -1.55 30.23
CA GLU A 360 35.70 -2.20 28.94
C GLU A 360 34.74 -1.63 27.88
N LYS A 361 33.44 -1.55 28.20
CA LYS A 361 32.44 -0.96 27.32
C LYS A 361 32.75 0.50 26.99
N LEU A 362 33.12 1.31 28.00
CA LEU A 362 33.52 2.71 27.80
C LEU A 362 34.70 2.81 26.82
N SER A 363 35.73 1.99 27.01
CA SER A 363 36.90 1.95 26.11
C SER A 363 36.52 1.60 24.66
N ASN A 364 35.62 0.63 24.48
CA ASN A 364 35.12 0.25 23.17
C ASN A 364 34.31 1.37 22.49
N PHE A 365 33.47 2.08 23.24
CA PHE A 365 32.72 3.23 22.70
C PHE A 365 33.64 4.40 22.37
N GLU A 366 34.64 4.71 23.20
CA GLU A 366 35.65 5.75 22.91
C GLU A 366 36.46 5.42 21.64
N SER A 367 36.84 4.15 21.46
CA SER A 367 37.52 3.68 20.24
C SER A 367 36.63 3.81 19.00
N THR A 368 35.35 3.46 19.14
CA THR A 368 34.34 3.61 18.08
C THR A 368 34.14 5.08 17.71
N LEU A 369 34.06 5.97 18.71
CA LEU A 369 33.94 7.41 18.51
C LEU A 369 35.11 7.97 17.70
N LYS A 370 36.36 7.61 18.07
CA LYS A 370 37.57 8.01 17.33
C LYS A 370 37.54 7.53 15.87
N THR A 371 37.02 6.32 15.64
CA THR A 371 36.90 5.76 14.29
C THR A 371 35.89 6.54 13.45
N ILE A 372 34.72 6.85 14.02
CA ILE A 372 33.68 7.66 13.35
C ILE A 372 34.22 9.06 13.03
N GLU A 373 34.90 9.71 13.98
CA GLU A 373 35.48 11.04 13.77
C GLU A 373 36.53 11.04 12.64
N LYS A 374 37.36 10.00 12.57
CA LYS A 374 38.31 9.81 11.47
C LYS A 374 37.60 9.61 10.12
N GLN A 375 36.51 8.85 10.08
CA GLN A 375 35.72 8.65 8.86
C GLN A 375 35.05 9.95 8.40
N GLN A 376 34.48 10.72 9.32
CA GLN A 376 33.90 12.03 9.01
C GLN A 376 34.95 13.00 8.44
N LEU A 377 36.15 13.03 9.01
CA LEU A 377 37.25 13.86 8.51
C LEU A 377 37.67 13.45 7.09
N ASN A 378 37.85 12.16 6.84
CA ASN A 378 38.21 11.65 5.51
C ASN A 378 37.13 11.97 4.45
N LEU A 379 35.85 11.88 4.82
CA LEU A 379 34.73 12.23 3.96
C LEU A 379 34.69 13.74 3.67
N GLN A 380 34.91 14.58 4.68
CA GLN A 380 35.01 16.04 4.49
C GLN A 380 36.18 16.42 3.58
N ASP A 381 37.35 15.81 3.74
CA ASP A 381 38.50 16.03 2.87
C ASP A 381 38.24 15.55 1.44
N SER A 382 37.53 14.42 1.28
CA SER A 382 37.13 13.90 -0.03
C SER A 382 36.15 14.84 -0.73
N MET A 383 35.18 15.41 0.00
CA MET A 383 34.22 16.39 -0.52
C MET A 383 34.89 17.70 -0.93
N LYS A 384 35.90 18.16 -0.17
CA LYS A 384 36.64 19.39 -0.45
C LYS A 384 37.51 19.29 -1.72
N ASN A 385 37.93 18.08 -2.08
CA ASN A 385 38.81 17.82 -3.22
C ASN A 385 38.05 17.37 -4.49
N MET A 386 36.71 17.42 -4.51
CA MET A 386 35.89 17.08 -5.69
C MET A 386 35.77 18.26 -6.67
N ASP A 387 35.91 17.97 -7.97
CA ASP A 387 35.70 18.92 -9.08
C ASP A 387 34.22 19.29 -9.24
N GLU A 388 33.92 20.57 -9.53
CA GLU A 388 32.58 21.17 -9.61
C GLU A 388 31.66 20.48 -10.65
N ASN A 389 32.23 19.77 -11.63
CA ASN A 389 31.49 19.11 -12.71
C ASN A 389 30.94 17.71 -12.37
N THR A 390 31.17 17.19 -11.16
CA THR A 390 30.73 15.83 -10.74
C THR A 390 29.52 15.86 -9.78
N ALA A 391 28.68 16.88 -9.92
CA ALA A 391 27.69 17.25 -8.90
C ALA A 391 26.28 16.76 -9.21
N SER A 392 25.89 15.61 -8.63
CA SER A 392 24.54 15.40 -8.08
C SER A 392 24.48 14.07 -7.31
N ALA A 393 24.71 12.94 -7.99
CA ALA A 393 24.57 11.62 -7.36
C ALA A 393 25.67 11.28 -6.34
N ILE A 394 26.92 11.67 -6.63
CA ILE A 394 28.06 11.42 -5.73
C ILE A 394 27.96 12.35 -4.52
N ALA A 395 27.72 13.65 -4.71
CA ALA A 395 27.51 14.58 -3.60
C ALA A 395 26.34 14.17 -2.69
N GLN A 396 25.23 13.68 -3.26
CA GLN A 396 24.10 13.14 -2.50
C GLN A 396 24.48 11.90 -1.68
N LYS A 397 25.23 10.96 -2.27
CA LYS A 397 25.72 9.76 -1.57
C LYS A 397 26.62 10.11 -0.37
N TYR A 398 27.59 11.01 -0.56
CA TYR A 398 28.48 11.48 0.52
C TYR A 398 27.72 12.26 1.60
N GLY A 399 26.68 13.02 1.23
CA GLY A 399 25.79 13.70 2.18
C GLY A 399 25.02 12.72 3.06
N ILE A 400 24.43 11.67 2.48
CA ILE A 400 23.73 10.61 3.21
C ILE A 400 24.70 9.84 4.13
N GLU A 401 25.91 9.53 3.67
CA GLU A 401 26.93 8.88 4.51
C GLU A 401 27.37 9.77 5.70
N MET A 402 27.52 11.08 5.49
CA MET A 402 27.82 12.04 6.56
C MET A 402 26.69 12.16 7.59
N GLU A 403 25.43 12.12 7.15
CA GLU A 403 24.26 12.11 8.04
C GLU A 403 24.23 10.85 8.90
N LYS A 404 24.37 9.66 8.29
CA LYS A 404 24.45 8.38 9.01
C LYS A 404 25.57 8.34 10.05
N LEU A 405 26.76 8.85 9.70
CA LEU A 405 27.88 8.94 10.64
C LEU A 405 27.60 9.92 11.79
N SER A 406 26.88 11.01 11.53
CA SER A 406 26.51 12.00 12.55
C SER A 406 25.50 11.43 13.56
N GLU A 407 24.50 10.68 13.07
CA GLU A 407 23.56 9.96 13.95
C GLU A 407 24.27 8.91 14.80
N ARG A 408 25.16 8.12 14.18
CA ARG A 408 25.96 7.12 14.90
C ARG A 408 26.86 7.76 15.95
N LYS A 409 27.47 8.91 15.65
CA LYS A 409 28.27 9.69 16.60
C LYS A 409 27.44 10.12 17.81
N LEU A 410 26.23 10.64 17.57
CA LEU A 410 25.33 11.09 18.64
C LEU A 410 24.90 9.92 19.55
N TYR A 411 24.57 8.77 18.97
CA TYR A 411 24.26 7.56 19.74
C TYR A 411 25.43 7.12 20.63
N VAL A 412 26.65 7.08 20.07
CA VAL A 412 27.86 6.71 20.83
C VAL A 412 28.13 7.71 21.96
N LEU A 413 27.99 9.02 21.71
CA LEU A 413 28.17 10.05 22.74
C LEU A 413 27.15 9.89 23.88
N ASN A 414 25.87 9.68 23.56
CA ASN A 414 24.85 9.43 24.58
C ASN A 414 25.14 8.16 25.38
N SER A 415 25.63 7.11 24.71
CA SER A 415 26.02 5.85 25.37
C SER A 415 27.19 6.05 26.33
N ILE A 416 28.21 6.84 25.94
CA ILE A 416 29.34 7.21 26.80
C ILE A 416 28.85 7.98 28.04
N THR A 417 27.98 8.97 27.86
CA THR A 417 27.40 9.74 28.97
C THR A 417 26.65 8.81 29.94
N ASN A 418 25.77 7.96 29.43
CA ASN A 418 25.01 7.01 30.27
C ASN A 418 25.94 6.06 31.04
N ILE A 419 27.01 5.56 30.41
CA ILE A 419 28.01 4.71 31.08
C ILE A 419 28.72 5.48 32.19
N ASN A 420 29.11 6.75 31.97
CA ASN A 420 29.76 7.58 32.99
C ASN A 420 28.83 7.86 34.19
N ASP A 421 27.53 8.06 33.95
CA ASP A 421 26.54 8.24 35.01
C ASP A 421 26.36 6.96 35.83
N LEU A 422 26.31 5.79 35.16
CA LEU A 422 26.29 4.47 35.80
C LEU A 422 27.56 4.24 36.61
N PHE A 423 28.72 4.62 36.07
CA PHE A 423 30.01 4.51 36.74
C PHE A 423 30.05 5.32 38.03
N SER A 424 29.56 6.56 37.98
CA SER A 424 29.45 7.45 39.14
C SER A 424 28.50 6.90 40.20
N SER A 425 27.41 6.28 39.78
CA SER A 425 26.43 5.64 40.68
C SER A 425 27.03 4.43 41.39
N ILE A 426 27.80 3.59 40.69
CA ILE A 426 28.50 2.44 41.26
C ILE A 426 29.58 2.90 42.25
N ASP A 427 30.37 3.91 41.91
CA ASP A 427 31.38 4.47 42.80
C ASP A 427 30.74 5.02 44.10
N HIS A 428 29.58 5.68 44.00
CA HIS A 428 28.82 6.16 45.16
C HIS A 428 28.32 5.01 46.05
N GLU A 429 27.71 3.97 45.48
CA GLU A 429 27.26 2.78 46.23
C GLU A 429 28.42 2.02 46.88
N GLN A 430 29.58 1.95 46.22
CA GLN A 430 30.77 1.31 46.79
C GLN A 430 31.31 2.08 48.01
N VAL A 431 31.29 3.42 47.99
CA VAL A 431 31.66 4.26 49.14
C VAL A 431 30.68 4.06 50.30
N LYS A 432 29.38 4.09 50.02
CA LYS A 432 28.33 3.91 51.04
C LYS A 432 28.44 2.54 51.71
N PHE A 433 28.64 1.48 50.94
CA PHE A 433 28.82 0.13 51.47
C PHE A 433 30.06 0.03 52.38
N ASN A 434 31.18 0.65 52.00
CA ASN A 434 32.39 0.68 52.84
C ASN A 434 32.15 1.41 54.18
N GLN A 435 31.43 2.53 54.16
CA GLN A 435 31.07 3.29 55.38
C GLN A 435 30.15 2.48 56.31
N GLU A 436 29.19 1.75 55.76
CA GLU A 436 28.29 0.87 56.55
C GLU A 436 29.05 -0.29 57.21
N GLN A 437 30.07 -0.85 56.54
CA GLN A 437 30.92 -1.89 57.10
C GLN A 437 31.86 -1.37 58.19
N GLU A 438 32.45 -0.19 58.03
CA GLU A 438 33.25 0.46 59.07
C GLU A 438 32.42 0.81 60.31
N THR A 439 31.19 1.28 60.11
CA THR A 439 30.27 1.60 61.21
C THR A 439 29.90 0.33 61.99
N LYS A 440 29.60 -0.79 61.32
CA LYS A 440 29.34 -2.08 61.98
C LYS A 440 30.55 -2.59 62.76
N LYS A 441 31.74 -2.46 62.18
CA LYS A 441 33.00 -2.90 62.82
C LYS A 441 33.34 -2.07 64.07
N ASN A 442 33.02 -0.77 64.08
CA ASN A 442 33.25 0.10 65.24
C ASN A 442 32.25 -0.18 66.38
N VAL A 443 31.01 -0.58 66.05
CA VAL A 443 30.00 -0.98 67.07
C VAL A 443 30.37 -2.31 67.74
N GLU A 444 30.95 -3.28 67.01
CA GLU A 444 31.43 -4.55 67.58
C GLU A 444 32.70 -4.42 68.46
N ILE A 445 33.38 -3.28 68.44
CA ILE A 445 34.59 -3.02 69.26
C ILE A 445 34.23 -2.28 70.57
N GLU A 446 33.03 -1.71 70.67
CA GLU A 446 32.52 -1.00 71.85
C GLU A 446 31.60 -1.85 72.76
N GLU A 447 31.22 -3.06 72.33
CA GLU A 447 30.61 -4.12 73.17
C GLU A 447 31.67 -5.09 73.71
#